data_AF-A0A920PAT0-F1
#
_entry.id   AF-A0A920PAT0-F1
#
_cell.length_a   1.000
_cell.length_b   1.000
_cell.length_c   1.000
_cell.angle_alpha   90.00
_cell.angle_beta   90.00
_cell.angle_gamma   90.00
#
_symmetry.space_group_name_H-M   'P 1'
#
loop_
_entity.id
_entity.type
_entity.pdbx_description
1 polymer ?
#
loop_
_entity_poly.entity_id
_entity_poly.type
_entity_poly.pdbx_seq_one_letter_code
_entity_poly.pdbx_strand_id
1 'polypeptide(L)' 'MPIPGNPGAYVANGSEHDEMGDTTHLPERHIQMTERRFSKLNLLKDGFYERKTLTLE' A
#
# COMPACT_ATOMS: atom_id res chain seq x y z
N MET A 1 6.87 5.93 -0.62
CA MET A 1 6.38 6.89 -1.64
C MET A 1 6.61 8.28 -1.08
N PRO A 2 7.14 9.22 -1.87
CA PRO A 2 7.28 10.61 -1.45
C PRO A 2 5.89 11.24 -1.29
N ILE A 3 5.76 12.17 -0.35
CA ILE A 3 4.53 12.95 -0.16
C ILE A 3 4.45 13.99 -1.29
N PRO A 4 3.28 14.22 -1.92
CA PRO A 4 3.13 15.26 -2.93
C PRO A 4 3.73 16.60 -2.49
N GLY A 5 4.56 17.18 -3.36
CA GLY A 5 5.29 18.44 -3.10
C GLY A 5 6.71 18.27 -2.54
N ASN A 6 7.12 17.08 -2.14
CA ASN A 6 8.50 16.79 -1.74
C ASN A 6 9.32 16.20 -2.91
N PRO A 7 10.67 16.22 -2.83
CA PRO A 7 11.52 15.59 -3.83
C PRO A 7 11.18 14.11 -4.06
N GLY A 8 11.08 13.73 -5.34
CA GLY A 8 10.80 12.37 -5.79
C GLY A 8 9.44 12.25 -6.48
N ALA A 9 9.40 11.49 -7.58
CA ALA A 9 8.17 11.17 -8.31
C ALA A 9 7.66 9.78 -7.91
N TYR A 10 6.35 9.59 -7.97
CA TYR A 10 5.70 8.28 -7.87
C TYR A 10 4.39 8.28 -8.66
N VAL A 11 3.90 7.09 -9.00
CA VAL A 11 2.59 6.88 -9.60
C VAL A 11 1.76 6.00 -8.68
N ALA A 12 0.53 6.44 -8.39
CA ALA A 12 -0.49 5.59 -7.76
C ALA A 12 -1.52 5.20 -8.84
N ASN A 13 -1.72 3.90 -9.03
CA ASN A 13 -2.52 3.33 -10.10
C ASN A 13 -3.42 2.21 -9.53
N GLY A 14 -4.60 2.02 -10.11
CA GLY A 14 -5.53 0.93 -9.78
C GLY A 14 -5.26 -0.38 -10.54
N SER A 15 -4.60 -0.32 -11.70
CA SER A 15 -4.16 -1.52 -12.42
C SER A 15 -3.02 -2.22 -11.66
N GLU A 16 -2.87 -3.54 -11.86
CA GLU A 16 -1.69 -4.24 -11.35
C GLU A 16 -0.42 -3.57 -11.86
N HIS A 17 0.56 -3.41 -10.98
CA HIS A 17 1.71 -2.56 -11.25
C HIS A 17 2.98 -3.14 -10.64
N ASP A 18 4.12 -2.71 -11.15
CA ASP A 18 5.42 -3.05 -10.58
C ASP A 18 5.76 -2.19 -9.34
N GLU A 19 7.02 -2.23 -8.90
CA GLU A 19 7.46 -1.48 -7.72
C GLU A 19 7.54 0.04 -7.96
N MET A 20 7.67 0.47 -9.21
CA MET A 20 7.72 1.88 -9.62
C MET A 20 6.31 2.46 -9.81
N GLY A 21 5.31 1.61 -10.06
CA GLY A 21 3.92 1.97 -10.27
C GLY A 21 3.46 1.85 -11.73
N ASP A 22 4.31 1.28 -12.60
CA ASP A 22 3.98 1.07 -14.01
C ASP A 22 3.09 -0.17 -14.18
N THR A 23 2.07 -0.05 -15.03
CA THR A 23 1.11 -1.13 -15.27
C THR A 23 1.80 -2.38 -15.82
N THR A 24 1.45 -3.53 -15.26
CA THR A 24 1.94 -4.83 -15.70
C THR A 24 0.82 -5.86 -15.79
N HIS A 25 0.97 -6.81 -16.70
CA HIS A 25 0.01 -7.89 -16.94
C HIS A 25 0.65 -9.28 -16.77
N LEU A 26 1.84 -9.34 -16.15
CA LEU A 26 2.54 -10.60 -15.90
C LEU A 26 1.85 -11.36 -14.75
N PRO A 27 1.43 -12.62 -14.95
CA PRO A 27 0.75 -13.40 -13.91
C PRO A 27 1.56 -13.56 -12.62
N GLU A 28 2.88 -13.76 -12.72
CA GLU A 28 3.76 -13.92 -11.57
C GLU A 28 3.78 -12.65 -10.72
N ARG A 29 3.75 -11.48 -11.38
CA ARG A 29 3.72 -10.19 -10.69
C ARG A 29 2.40 -9.97 -9.96
N HIS A 30 1.29 -10.43 -10.53
CA HIS A 30 -0.01 -10.38 -9.88
C HIS A 30 -0.03 -11.16 -8.56
N ILE A 31 0.51 -12.39 -8.58
CA ILE A 31 0.61 -13.23 -7.37
C ILE A 31 1.50 -12.54 -6.33
N GLN A 32 2.72 -12.15 -6.72
CA GLN A 32 3.69 -11.53 -5.83
C GLN A 32 3.16 -10.25 -5.18
N MET A 33 2.57 -9.35 -5.96
CA MET A 33 2.08 -8.07 -5.46
C MET A 33 0.82 -8.22 -4.61
N THR A 34 -0.01 -9.23 -4.91
CA THR A 34 -1.16 -9.58 -4.08
C THR A 34 -0.72 -10.10 -2.72
N GLU A 35 0.22 -11.04 -2.66
CA GLU A 35 0.77 -11.54 -1.41
C GLU A 35 1.41 -10.41 -0.58
N ARG A 36 2.18 -9.53 -1.22
CA ARG A 36 2.79 -8.35 -0.58
C ARG A 36 1.74 -7.40 -0.01
N ARG A 37 0.65 -7.12 -0.73
CA ARG A 37 -0.45 -6.25 -0.25
C ARG A 37 -1.17 -6.86 0.95
N PHE A 38 -1.59 -8.12 0.84
CA PHE A 38 -2.35 -8.79 1.90
C PHE A 38 -1.52 -9.13 3.14
N SER A 39 -0.22 -9.39 2.98
CA SER A 39 0.69 -9.62 4.11
C SER A 39 0.75 -8.44 5.08
N LYS A 40 0.47 -7.20 4.62
CA LYS A 40 0.41 -6.03 5.50
C LYS A 40 -0.67 -6.13 6.58
N LEU A 41 -1.74 -6.89 6.33
CA LEU A 41 -2.79 -7.10 7.33
C LEU A 41 -2.28 -7.89 8.54
N ASN A 42 -1.19 -8.66 8.40
CA ASN A 42 -0.59 -9.36 9.53
C ASN A 42 -0.05 -8.40 10.60
N LEU A 43 0.35 -7.16 10.23
CA LEU A 43 0.78 -6.14 11.20
C LEU A 43 -0.33 -5.75 12.18
N LEU A 44 -1.60 -5.99 11.81
CA LEU A 44 -2.75 -5.70 12.65
C LEU A 44 -3.07 -6.83 13.64
N LYS A 45 -2.40 -7.98 13.54
CA LYS A 45 -2.64 -9.13 14.43
C LYS A 45 -1.98 -8.99 15.80
N ASP A 46 -0.86 -8.28 15.86
CA ASP A 46 0.00 -8.20 17.06
C ASP A 46 0.00 -6.80 17.71
N GLY A 47 -0.78 -5.85 17.18
CA GLY A 47 -0.83 -4.47 17.66
C GLY A 47 -2.08 -4.15 18.47
N PHE A 48 -1.95 -3.28 19.48
CA PHE A 48 -3.11 -2.61 20.08
C PHE A 48 -3.79 -1.74 19.00
N TYR A 49 -5.07 -1.97 18.73
CA TYR A 49 -5.84 -1.13 17.82
C TYR A 49 -6.08 0.24 18.45
N GLU A 50 -5.26 1.23 18.07
CA GLU A 50 -5.40 2.63 18.46
C GLU A 50 -6.57 3.28 17.70
N ARG A 51 -7.82 3.07 18.16
CA ARG A 51 -8.93 3.94 17.77
C ARG A 51 -8.88 5.21 18.60
N LYS A 52 -8.11 6.21 18.15
CA LYS A 52 -8.30 7.57 18.64
C LYS A 52 -9.58 8.12 18.01
N THR A 53 -10.72 7.82 18.61
CA THR A 53 -11.97 8.55 18.32
C THR A 53 -11.77 9.94 18.89
N LEU A 54 -11.69 10.97 18.04
CA LEU A 54 -11.83 12.35 18.50
C LEU A 54 -13.28 12.52 18.96
N THR A 55 -13.56 12.24 20.24
CA THR A 55 -14.75 12.77 20.90
C THR A 55 -14.51 14.27 21.04
N LEU A 56 -15.24 15.04 20.23
CA LEU A 56 -15.38 16.48 20.41
C LEU A 56 -16.29 16.69 21.63
N GLU A 57 -15.67 16.94 22.78
CA GLU A 57 -16.27 17.73 23.86
C GLU A 57 -15.84 19.19 23.71
#